data_AF-A0A6P0XUC9-F1
#
_entry.id   AF-A0A6P0XUC9-F1
#
_cell.length_a   1.000
_cell.length_b   1.000
_cell.length_c   1.000
_cell.angle_alpha   90.00
_cell.angle_beta   90.00
_cell.angle_gamma   90.00
#
_symmetry.space_group_name_H-M   'P 1'
#
loop_
_entity.id
_entity.type
_entity.pdbx_description
1 polymer ?
#
loop_
_entity_poly.entity_id
_entity_poly.type
_entity_poly.pdbx_seq_one_letter_code
_entity_poly.pdbx_strand_id
1 'polypeptide(L)'
;MLKKLKSYHSLFIYSILILISACSNTSNISDNSTPTNNSKLETLKFEKKPINDKGGYFYTNGEYALGPFTPTMIKKCREWGGGGSCNSNQWSEKLFLQAYGNRRCPEGATLNKIIGYCVENNQVMGPFPQELISACVKANGGNSCQLNLWNARFLYKLMQDEGIVSKIDKPPQFVMLAFDGSSSLDAWKRSRNFAQEMEKKGINLRFTYFVSAVYFLSKDKRKLYDAPGGKGKGRSDIGWGGTAEDIALRLEQVNLAYQEGHEIGSHAVGHFDGSKWSEKDWSKEFKYFEQFFFGAHKINNLPGSLVFDRTAIEGFRAPLLARSPGLYKVLAKNGFRYDTSKVALSNYWPRKENGIWNFPLA
;
A
#
# COMPACT_ATOMS: atom_id res chain seq x y z
N MET A 1 22.61 46.37 -18.06
CA MET A 1 23.03 45.93 -19.41
C MET A 1 22.35 44.61 -19.74
N LEU A 2 21.58 44.59 -20.82
CA LEU A 2 20.83 43.44 -21.35
C LEU A 2 21.71 42.44 -22.10
N LYS A 3 21.30 41.16 -22.14
CA LYS A 3 21.23 40.23 -23.30
C LYS A 3 20.73 38.86 -22.80
N LYS A 4 19.44 38.52 -22.83
CA LYS A 4 18.61 37.94 -23.93
C LYS A 4 19.34 36.87 -24.77
N LEU A 5 18.98 35.60 -24.58
CA LEU A 5 19.14 34.54 -25.58
C LEU A 5 17.76 34.16 -26.15
N LYS A 6 17.69 34.08 -27.48
CA LYS A 6 16.49 33.91 -28.30
C LYS A 6 16.22 32.43 -28.63
N SER A 7 14.92 32.15 -28.75
CA SER A 7 14.28 31.01 -29.40
C SER A 7 14.62 30.91 -30.89
N TYR A 8 14.67 29.67 -31.41
CA TYR A 8 14.62 29.37 -32.84
C TYR A 8 13.37 28.51 -33.13
N HIS A 9 12.40 29.12 -33.83
CA HIS A 9 11.38 28.43 -34.60
C HIS A 9 11.87 28.29 -36.04
N SER A 10 11.69 27.12 -36.64
CA SER A 10 11.76 26.94 -38.09
C SER A 10 10.40 26.45 -38.56
N LEU A 11 9.71 27.34 -39.29
CA LEU A 11 8.55 27.02 -40.12
C LEU A 11 9.05 26.39 -41.43
N PHE A 12 8.44 25.29 -41.85
CA PHE A 12 8.40 24.91 -43.26
C PHE A 12 6.94 24.88 -43.72
N ILE A 13 6.64 25.79 -44.65
CA ILE A 13 5.41 25.89 -45.42
C ILE A 13 5.64 25.10 -46.70
N TYR A 14 4.76 24.15 -47.02
CA TYR A 14 4.46 23.80 -48.41
C TYR A 14 2.97 23.45 -48.53
N SER A 15 2.25 24.35 -49.17
CA SER A 15 0.94 24.12 -49.77
C SER A 15 1.13 23.33 -51.07
N ILE A 16 0.22 22.41 -51.40
CA ILE A 16 -0.25 22.14 -52.78
C ILE A 16 -1.59 21.38 -52.72
N LEU A 17 -2.46 21.78 -53.66
CA LEU A 17 -3.87 21.47 -53.81
C LEU A 17 -4.21 20.03 -54.22
N ILE A 18 -5.34 19.59 -53.69
CA ILE A 18 -6.45 18.76 -54.21
C ILE A 18 -6.36 18.27 -55.67
N LEU A 19 -6.62 16.97 -55.86
CA LEU A 19 -7.41 16.45 -56.99
C LEU A 19 -8.22 15.22 -56.56
N ILE A 20 -9.54 15.35 -56.72
CA ILE A 20 -10.56 14.31 -56.58
C ILE A 20 -10.52 13.44 -57.85
N SER A 21 -10.54 12.12 -57.71
CA SER A 21 -11.06 11.24 -58.74
C SER A 21 -11.64 9.98 -58.10
N ALA A 22 -12.96 9.83 -58.24
CA ALA A 22 -13.66 8.58 -58.00
C ALA A 22 -13.60 7.74 -59.28
N CYS A 23 -13.20 6.48 -59.17
CA CYS A 23 -13.53 5.44 -60.14
C CYS A 23 -13.89 4.16 -59.40
N SER A 24 -15.18 3.84 -59.50
CA SER A 24 -15.80 2.54 -59.31
C SER A 24 -15.10 1.44 -60.11
N ASN A 25 -14.94 0.26 -59.50
CA ASN A 25 -14.90 -0.99 -60.23
C ASN A 25 -15.57 -2.11 -59.42
N THR A 26 -16.75 -2.48 -59.88
CA THR A 26 -17.44 -3.74 -59.60
C THR A 26 -16.65 -4.89 -60.20
N SER A 27 -16.36 -5.92 -59.40
CA SER A 27 -16.15 -7.26 -59.94
C SER A 27 -16.87 -8.26 -59.05
N ASN A 28 -17.90 -8.86 -59.65
CA ASN A 28 -18.68 -9.98 -59.14
C ASN A 28 -17.74 -11.17 -58.88
N ILE A 29 -17.80 -11.73 -57.68
CA ILE A 29 -17.41 -13.11 -57.44
C ILE A 29 -18.61 -13.83 -56.84
N SER A 30 -18.95 -14.89 -57.55
CA SER A 30 -20.09 -15.78 -57.52
C SER A 30 -20.41 -16.40 -56.16
N ASP A 31 -21.72 -16.41 -55.88
CA ASP A 31 -22.38 -17.33 -54.96
C ASP A 31 -21.97 -18.78 -55.23
N ASN A 32 -21.53 -19.46 -54.17
CA ASN A 32 -21.62 -20.91 -54.09
C ASN A 32 -22.17 -21.25 -52.70
N SER A 33 -23.49 -21.40 -52.65
CA SER A 33 -24.22 -21.83 -51.47
C SER A 33 -24.24 -23.36 -51.39
N THR A 34 -23.86 -23.91 -50.25
CA THR A 34 -24.31 -25.24 -49.80
C THR A 34 -24.34 -25.24 -48.27
N PRO A 35 -25.34 -25.90 -47.66
CA PRO A 35 -25.97 -25.41 -46.45
C PRO A 35 -25.31 -25.98 -45.19
N THR A 36 -24.92 -25.11 -44.26
CA THR A 36 -24.54 -25.51 -42.91
C THR A 36 -25.58 -25.05 -41.91
N ASN A 37 -26.25 -26.05 -41.34
CA ASN A 37 -27.07 -26.05 -40.13
C ASN A 37 -27.06 -24.74 -39.33
N ASN A 38 -28.21 -24.06 -39.32
CA ASN A 38 -28.60 -23.13 -38.26
C ASN A 38 -28.77 -23.91 -36.93
N SER A 39 -27.66 -24.26 -36.28
CA SER A 39 -27.71 -24.41 -34.83
C SER A 39 -27.78 -23.01 -34.25
N LYS A 40 -28.91 -22.66 -33.62
CA LYS A 40 -29.02 -21.53 -32.70
C LYS A 40 -27.80 -21.53 -31.77
N LEU A 41 -26.82 -20.67 -32.05
CA LEU A 41 -25.85 -20.27 -31.05
C LEU A 41 -26.64 -19.35 -30.13
N GLU A 42 -27.28 -19.90 -29.10
CA GLU A 42 -27.77 -19.10 -27.99
C GLU A 42 -26.57 -18.29 -27.51
N THR A 43 -26.63 -16.98 -27.72
CA THR A 43 -25.70 -16.04 -27.10
C THR A 43 -25.81 -16.27 -25.60
N LEU A 44 -24.79 -16.92 -25.02
CA LEU A 44 -24.71 -17.21 -23.59
C LEU A 44 -24.94 -15.91 -22.83
N LYS A 45 -26.12 -15.80 -22.21
CA LYS A 45 -26.48 -14.63 -21.41
C LYS A 45 -25.82 -14.76 -20.05
N PHE A 46 -24.93 -13.83 -19.74
CA PHE A 46 -24.38 -13.70 -18.39
C PHE A 46 -25.31 -12.80 -17.57
N GLU A 47 -25.67 -13.27 -16.37
CA GLU A 47 -26.49 -12.55 -15.40
C GLU A 47 -25.67 -12.06 -14.21
N LYS A 48 -26.15 -11.00 -13.55
CA LYS A 48 -25.50 -10.41 -12.37
C LYS A 48 -25.88 -11.19 -11.11
N LYS A 49 -24.89 -11.77 -10.43
CA LYS A 49 -25.09 -12.52 -9.18
C LYS A 49 -24.29 -11.89 -8.03
N PRO A 50 -24.82 -11.80 -6.80
CA PRO A 50 -24.03 -11.37 -5.65
C PRO A 50 -22.86 -12.34 -5.41
N ILE A 51 -21.70 -11.81 -5.02
CA ILE A 51 -20.55 -12.65 -4.65
C ILE A 51 -20.85 -13.40 -3.35
N ASN A 52 -21.29 -12.66 -2.34
CA ASN A 52 -21.60 -13.12 -0.99
C ASN A 52 -22.46 -12.06 -0.27
N ASP A 53 -22.79 -12.31 1.00
CA ASP A 53 -23.56 -11.44 1.89
C ASP A 53 -22.85 -10.12 2.25
N LYS A 54 -21.54 -10.01 2.01
CA LYS A 54 -20.72 -8.82 2.33
C LYS A 54 -20.67 -7.81 1.18
N GLY A 55 -21.33 -8.11 0.07
CA GLY A 55 -21.52 -7.25 -1.10
C GLY A 55 -20.57 -7.55 -2.25
N GLY A 56 -20.78 -6.82 -3.35
CA GLY A 56 -20.13 -7.09 -4.64
C GLY A 56 -20.97 -8.03 -5.51
N TYR A 57 -20.72 -7.98 -6.82
CA TYR A 57 -21.42 -8.80 -7.81
C TYR A 57 -20.44 -9.28 -8.87
N PHE A 58 -20.78 -10.33 -9.59
CA PHE A 58 -20.09 -10.80 -10.79
C PHE A 58 -21.10 -11.20 -11.85
N TYR A 59 -20.62 -11.32 -13.09
CA TYR A 59 -21.42 -11.83 -14.19
C TYR A 59 -21.12 -13.31 -14.40
N THR A 60 -22.17 -14.14 -14.40
CA THR A 60 -22.07 -15.59 -14.60
C THR A 60 -23.17 -16.10 -15.52
N ASN A 61 -22.91 -17.18 -16.24
CA ASN A 61 -23.95 -17.95 -16.94
C ASN A 61 -24.29 -19.27 -16.21
N GLY A 62 -23.84 -19.42 -14.95
CA GLY A 62 -24.00 -20.61 -14.12
C GLY A 62 -22.85 -21.63 -14.25
N GLU A 63 -22.07 -21.57 -15.33
CA GLU A 63 -20.88 -22.41 -15.53
C GLU A 63 -19.60 -21.59 -15.41
N TYR A 64 -19.60 -20.40 -16.02
CA TYR A 64 -18.45 -19.51 -16.09
C TYR A 64 -18.76 -18.15 -15.49
N ALA A 65 -17.77 -17.59 -14.80
CA ALA A 65 -17.72 -16.21 -14.35
C ALA A 65 -16.82 -15.38 -15.26
N LEU A 66 -17.29 -14.19 -15.63
CA LEU A 66 -16.45 -13.20 -16.30
C LEU A 66 -15.56 -12.47 -15.29
N GLY A 67 -14.37 -12.10 -15.74
CA GLY A 67 -13.45 -11.23 -15.00
C GLY A 67 -14.10 -9.90 -14.58
N PRO A 68 -13.44 -9.16 -13.69
CA PRO A 68 -11.98 -9.07 -13.60
C PRO A 68 -11.35 -10.05 -12.59
N PHE A 69 -10.09 -10.43 -12.82
CA PHE A 69 -9.32 -11.27 -11.91
C PHE A 69 -8.08 -10.52 -11.41
N THR A 70 -7.86 -10.49 -10.10
CA THR A 70 -6.68 -9.83 -9.50
C THR A 70 -5.40 -10.57 -9.86
N PRO A 71 -4.22 -9.92 -9.92
CA PRO A 71 -2.94 -10.64 -9.98
C PRO A 71 -2.81 -11.67 -8.85
N THR A 72 -3.36 -11.38 -7.67
CA THR A 72 -3.43 -12.32 -6.55
C THR A 72 -4.30 -13.54 -6.85
N MET A 73 -5.49 -13.36 -7.44
CA MET A 73 -6.37 -14.44 -7.90
C MET A 73 -5.71 -15.26 -9.00
N ILE A 74 -5.08 -14.61 -9.98
CA ILE A 74 -4.36 -15.27 -11.09
C ILE A 74 -3.21 -16.11 -10.55
N LYS A 75 -2.46 -15.58 -9.56
CA LYS A 75 -1.42 -16.33 -8.86
C LYS A 75 -1.97 -17.60 -8.23
N LYS A 76 -3.07 -17.50 -7.46
CA LYS A 76 -3.74 -18.66 -6.86
C LYS A 76 -4.25 -19.67 -7.90
N CYS A 77 -4.85 -19.19 -8.99
CA CYS A 77 -5.28 -20.04 -10.09
C CYS A 77 -4.12 -20.90 -10.61
N ARG A 78 -2.93 -20.31 -10.79
CA ARG A 78 -1.72 -21.03 -11.22
C ARG A 78 -1.23 -22.02 -10.17
N GLU A 79 -1.23 -21.63 -8.90
CA GLU A 79 -0.86 -22.51 -7.77
C GLU A 79 -1.80 -23.72 -7.63
N TRP A 80 -3.08 -23.57 -7.97
CA TRP A 80 -4.08 -24.64 -7.97
C TRP A 80 -4.13 -25.46 -9.26
N GLY A 81 -3.22 -25.21 -10.20
CA GLY A 81 -3.16 -25.97 -11.46
C GLY A 81 -4.28 -25.62 -12.45
N GLY A 82 -4.85 -24.41 -12.40
CA GLY A 82 -5.95 -23.96 -13.29
C GLY A 82 -5.59 -23.82 -14.77
N GLY A 83 -4.36 -24.14 -15.18
CA GLY A 83 -3.95 -24.25 -16.58
C GLY A 83 -4.13 -22.99 -17.41
N GLY A 84 -4.55 -23.15 -18.68
CA GLY A 84 -4.76 -22.06 -19.63
C GLY A 84 -5.87 -21.09 -19.22
N SER A 85 -6.84 -21.55 -18.41
CA SER A 85 -7.93 -20.71 -17.91
C SER A 85 -7.41 -19.53 -17.08
N CYS A 86 -6.27 -19.67 -16.39
CA CYS A 86 -5.70 -18.56 -15.62
C CYS A 86 -5.29 -17.34 -16.47
N ASN A 87 -5.24 -17.49 -17.80
CA ASN A 87 -4.91 -16.41 -18.74
C ASN A 87 -6.13 -15.94 -19.56
N SER A 88 -7.32 -16.50 -19.34
CA SER A 88 -8.57 -16.03 -19.94
C SER A 88 -9.26 -15.00 -19.05
N ASN A 89 -10.22 -14.27 -19.61
CA ASN A 89 -11.16 -13.40 -18.89
C ASN A 89 -12.44 -14.14 -18.44
N GLN A 90 -12.44 -15.47 -18.51
CA GLN A 90 -13.58 -16.33 -18.22
C GLN A 90 -13.11 -17.57 -17.46
N TRP A 91 -13.44 -17.67 -16.17
CA TRP A 91 -13.11 -18.80 -15.31
C TRP A 91 -14.36 -19.60 -15.01
N SER A 92 -14.23 -20.87 -14.61
CA SER A 92 -15.38 -21.57 -14.03
C SER A 92 -15.86 -20.78 -12.79
N GLU A 93 -17.18 -20.71 -12.58
CA GLU A 93 -17.75 -19.97 -11.44
C GLU A 93 -17.14 -20.46 -10.11
N LYS A 94 -16.92 -21.77 -10.00
CA LYS A 94 -16.27 -22.40 -8.84
C LYS A 94 -14.85 -21.85 -8.60
N LEU A 95 -14.01 -21.82 -9.64
CA LEU A 95 -12.64 -21.33 -9.53
C LEU A 95 -12.62 -19.83 -9.19
N PHE A 96 -13.50 -19.04 -9.81
CA PHE A 96 -13.64 -17.62 -9.52
C PHE A 96 -14.01 -17.38 -8.05
N LEU A 97 -15.08 -18.02 -7.55
CA LEU A 97 -15.54 -17.84 -6.17
C LEU A 97 -14.48 -18.32 -5.16
N GLN A 98 -13.79 -19.42 -5.45
CA GLN A 98 -12.69 -19.92 -4.62
C GLN A 98 -11.52 -18.91 -4.56
N ALA A 99 -11.15 -18.33 -5.70
CA ALA A 99 -10.07 -17.35 -5.78
C ALA A 99 -10.45 -16.00 -5.13
N TYR A 100 -11.71 -15.58 -5.28
CA TYR A 100 -12.25 -14.36 -4.69
C TYR A 100 -12.25 -14.43 -3.15
N GLY A 101 -12.69 -15.58 -2.61
CA GLY A 101 -12.78 -15.82 -1.17
C GLY A 101 -13.99 -15.17 -0.51
N ASN A 102 -14.03 -15.17 0.82
CA ASN A 102 -15.22 -14.80 1.60
C ASN A 102 -15.18 -13.36 2.16
N ARG A 103 -14.58 -12.41 1.43
CA ARG A 103 -14.49 -11.01 1.84
C ARG A 103 -15.33 -10.14 0.89
N ARG A 104 -15.54 -8.87 1.27
CA ARG A 104 -16.18 -7.87 0.38
C ARG A 104 -15.35 -7.57 -0.88
N CYS A 105 -14.02 -7.66 -0.77
CA CYS A 105 -13.10 -7.51 -1.89
C CYS A 105 -12.19 -8.74 -1.98
N PRO A 106 -11.79 -9.14 -3.18
CA PRO A 106 -10.94 -10.31 -3.36
C PRO A 106 -9.60 -10.11 -2.65
N GLU A 107 -8.87 -11.19 -2.44
CA GLU A 107 -7.51 -11.10 -1.91
C GLU A 107 -6.61 -10.23 -2.80
N GLY A 108 -5.78 -9.38 -2.19
CA GLY A 108 -4.99 -8.35 -2.87
C GLY A 108 -5.71 -7.00 -3.09
N ALA A 109 -7.04 -6.98 -3.07
CA ALA A 109 -7.83 -5.76 -3.25
C ALA A 109 -8.34 -5.17 -1.93
N THR A 110 -8.61 -3.86 -1.96
CA THR A 110 -9.22 -3.12 -0.84
C THR A 110 -10.41 -2.31 -1.32
N LEU A 111 -11.43 -2.16 -0.48
CA LEU A 111 -12.60 -1.34 -0.82
C LEU A 111 -12.20 0.14 -0.80
N ASN A 112 -12.33 0.82 -1.94
CA ASN A 112 -12.29 2.27 -1.96
C ASN A 112 -13.69 2.80 -1.60
N LYS A 113 -13.83 3.35 -0.39
CA LYS A 113 -15.11 3.83 0.13
C LYS A 113 -15.69 5.03 -0.61
N ILE A 114 -14.87 5.79 -1.35
CA ILE A 114 -15.32 6.97 -2.09
C ILE A 114 -16.08 6.55 -3.35
N ILE A 115 -15.50 5.64 -4.14
CA ILE A 115 -16.12 5.16 -5.38
C ILE A 115 -16.99 3.91 -5.18
N GLY A 116 -16.89 3.24 -4.02
CA GLY A 116 -17.71 2.06 -3.69
C GLY A 116 -17.23 0.74 -4.31
N TYR A 117 -16.07 0.72 -4.97
CA TYR A 117 -15.54 -0.45 -5.66
C TYR A 117 -14.25 -0.99 -5.03
N CYS A 118 -13.96 -2.26 -5.29
CA CYS A 118 -12.69 -2.88 -4.93
C CYS A 118 -11.57 -2.40 -5.85
N VAL A 119 -10.44 -2.04 -5.26
CA VAL A 119 -9.28 -1.48 -5.94
C VAL A 119 -8.02 -2.24 -5.56
N GLU A 120 -7.19 -2.54 -6.55
CA GLU A 120 -5.84 -3.05 -6.40
C GLU A 120 -4.93 -2.32 -7.38
N ASN A 121 -3.79 -1.81 -6.94
CA ASN A 121 -2.83 -1.08 -7.79
C ASN A 121 -3.46 0.02 -8.66
N ASN A 122 -4.42 0.78 -8.10
CA ASN A 122 -5.16 1.83 -8.79
C ASN A 122 -6.06 1.33 -9.95
N GLN A 123 -6.34 0.02 -10.01
CA GLN A 123 -7.30 -0.59 -10.91
C GLN A 123 -8.57 -0.97 -10.14
N VAL A 124 -9.69 -0.46 -10.61
CA VAL A 124 -11.03 -0.71 -10.09
C VAL A 124 -11.59 -1.94 -10.76
N MET A 125 -12.12 -2.83 -9.93
CA MET A 125 -12.74 -4.06 -10.36
C MET A 125 -14.23 -3.80 -10.60
N GLY A 126 -14.65 -4.02 -11.84
CA GLY A 126 -16.05 -4.13 -12.20
C GLY A 126 -16.68 -5.43 -11.66
N PRO A 127 -17.90 -5.75 -12.11
CA PRO A 127 -18.60 -5.14 -13.24
C PRO A 127 -19.04 -3.69 -13.00
N PHE A 128 -19.12 -2.91 -14.08
CA PHE A 128 -19.66 -1.56 -14.06
C PHE A 128 -21.11 -1.54 -14.56
N PRO A 129 -21.99 -0.75 -13.93
CA PRO A 129 -23.36 -0.58 -14.39
C PRO A 129 -23.40 0.17 -15.73
N GLN A 130 -24.46 -0.02 -16.51
CA GLN A 130 -24.55 0.49 -17.89
C GLN A 130 -24.46 2.02 -17.96
N GLU A 131 -24.91 2.71 -16.92
CA GLU A 131 -24.81 4.15 -16.78
C GLU A 131 -23.34 4.60 -16.76
N LEU A 132 -22.48 3.90 -16.01
CA LEU A 132 -21.05 4.19 -15.98
C LEU A 132 -20.36 3.81 -17.29
N ILE A 133 -20.75 2.70 -17.93
CA ILE A 133 -20.23 2.31 -19.26
C ILE A 133 -20.58 3.39 -20.30
N SER A 134 -21.83 3.86 -20.30
CA SER A 134 -22.30 4.91 -21.20
C SER A 134 -21.58 6.24 -20.97
N ALA A 135 -21.38 6.61 -19.70
CA ALA A 135 -20.57 7.76 -19.34
C ALA A 135 -19.12 7.61 -19.82
N CYS A 136 -18.51 6.43 -19.68
CA CYS A 136 -17.16 6.15 -20.15
C CYS A 136 -17.05 6.35 -21.67
N VAL A 137 -18.02 5.85 -22.43
CA VAL A 137 -18.07 6.02 -23.90
C VAL A 137 -18.21 7.51 -24.26
N LYS A 138 -19.12 8.24 -23.60
CA LYS A 138 -19.31 9.69 -23.76
C LYS A 138 -18.05 10.49 -23.44
N ALA A 139 -17.26 10.04 -22.48
CA ALA A 139 -15.98 10.62 -22.09
C ALA A 139 -14.79 10.18 -22.98
N ASN A 140 -15.05 9.50 -24.11
CA ASN A 140 -14.03 8.96 -25.02
C ASN A 140 -13.03 8.01 -24.32
N GLY A 141 -13.49 7.18 -23.37
CA GLY A 141 -12.64 6.24 -22.62
C GLY A 141 -12.05 5.07 -23.44
N GLY A 142 -12.43 4.96 -24.73
CA GLY A 142 -11.91 3.97 -25.68
C GLY A 142 -12.21 2.53 -25.26
N ASN A 143 -11.28 1.61 -25.59
CA ASN A 143 -11.42 0.19 -25.27
C ASN A 143 -11.56 -0.09 -23.77
N SER A 144 -11.13 0.83 -22.90
CA SER A 144 -11.30 0.71 -21.45
C SER A 144 -12.75 0.48 -21.05
N CYS A 145 -13.71 1.12 -21.74
CA CYS A 145 -15.13 1.04 -21.42
C CYS A 145 -15.72 -0.37 -21.58
N GLN A 146 -15.06 -1.23 -22.37
CA GLN A 146 -15.45 -2.62 -22.59
C GLN A 146 -14.77 -3.61 -21.64
N LEU A 147 -13.84 -3.12 -20.80
CA LEU A 147 -13.13 -3.93 -19.83
C LEU A 147 -13.79 -3.80 -18.46
N ASN A 148 -13.78 -4.87 -17.66
CA ASN A 148 -14.19 -4.81 -16.26
C ASN A 148 -13.06 -4.35 -15.32
N LEU A 149 -12.08 -3.62 -15.86
CA LEU A 149 -10.91 -3.15 -15.10
C LEU A 149 -10.57 -1.72 -15.52
N TRP A 150 -10.93 -0.73 -14.69
CA TRP A 150 -10.74 0.69 -15.00
C TRP A 150 -9.71 1.34 -14.09
N ASN A 151 -9.04 2.39 -14.53
CA ASN A 151 -8.19 3.19 -13.64
C ASN A 151 -9.05 3.91 -12.59
N ALA A 152 -8.66 3.86 -11.31
CA ALA A 152 -9.47 4.42 -10.22
C ALA A 152 -9.63 5.95 -10.28
N ARG A 153 -8.61 6.66 -10.78
CA ARG A 153 -8.72 8.10 -11.00
C ARG A 153 -9.65 8.42 -12.17
N PHE A 154 -9.61 7.61 -13.23
CA PHE A 154 -10.53 7.73 -14.35
C PHE A 154 -11.99 7.53 -13.90
N LEU A 155 -12.28 6.42 -13.22
CA LEU A 155 -13.64 6.16 -12.70
C LEU A 155 -14.08 7.24 -11.71
N TYR A 156 -13.21 7.66 -10.79
CA TYR A 156 -13.54 8.74 -9.86
C TYR A 156 -13.92 10.03 -10.57
N LYS A 157 -13.13 10.45 -11.57
CA LYS A 157 -13.46 11.63 -12.38
C LYS A 157 -14.77 11.45 -13.14
N LEU A 158 -14.98 10.28 -13.75
CA LEU A 158 -16.21 9.98 -14.46
C LEU A 158 -17.44 10.06 -13.54
N MET A 159 -17.35 9.47 -12.34
CA MET A 159 -18.40 9.53 -11.33
C MET A 159 -18.63 10.96 -10.83
N GLN A 160 -17.61 11.82 -10.79
CA GLN A 160 -17.77 13.23 -10.46
C GLN A 160 -18.49 13.99 -11.59
N ASP A 161 -18.08 13.78 -12.83
CA ASP A 161 -18.64 14.44 -14.01
C ASP A 161 -20.14 14.08 -14.18
N GLU A 162 -20.53 12.86 -13.80
CA GLU A 162 -21.93 12.39 -13.76
C GLU A 162 -22.66 12.71 -12.45
N GLY A 163 -22.02 13.42 -11.50
CA GLY A 163 -22.63 13.82 -10.22
C GLY A 163 -22.94 12.66 -9.25
N ILE A 164 -22.38 11.47 -9.48
CA ILE A 164 -22.57 10.26 -8.66
C ILE A 164 -21.78 10.38 -7.35
N VAL A 165 -20.58 10.96 -7.40
CA VAL A 165 -19.78 11.25 -6.21
C VAL A 165 -19.53 12.74 -6.13
N SER A 166 -19.60 13.29 -4.91
CA SER A 166 -19.26 14.68 -4.70
C SER A 166 -17.80 14.95 -5.06
N LYS A 167 -17.57 16.13 -5.66
CA LYS A 167 -16.22 16.59 -5.89
C LYS A 167 -15.57 16.83 -4.53
N ILE A 168 -14.52 16.07 -4.22
CA ILE A 168 -13.66 16.40 -3.08
C ILE A 168 -12.88 17.66 -3.49
N ASP A 169 -13.40 18.83 -3.14
CA ASP A 169 -12.76 20.12 -3.46
C ASP A 169 -11.39 20.26 -2.78
N LYS A 170 -11.17 19.56 -1.66
CA LYS A 170 -9.88 19.43 -0.99
C LYS A 170 -9.74 18.02 -0.38
N PRO A 171 -8.71 17.24 -0.75
CA PRO A 171 -8.48 15.94 -0.13
C PRO A 171 -8.26 16.11 1.39
N PRO A 172 -8.61 15.10 2.21
CA PRO A 172 -8.28 15.13 3.62
C PRO A 172 -6.79 15.41 3.84
N GLN A 173 -6.48 16.38 4.70
CA GLN A 173 -5.11 16.62 5.13
C GLN A 173 -4.79 15.63 6.25
N PHE A 174 -3.85 14.72 5.99
CA PHE A 174 -3.29 13.87 7.03
C PHE A 174 -2.12 14.60 7.70
N VAL A 175 -2.07 14.55 9.03
CA VAL A 175 -0.94 15.05 9.81
C VAL A 175 -0.41 13.87 10.62
N MET A 176 0.85 13.48 10.35
CA MET A 176 1.50 12.35 11.03
C MET A 176 2.39 12.91 12.13
N LEU A 177 2.02 12.66 13.38
CA LEU A 177 2.78 13.10 14.54
C LEU A 177 3.56 11.92 15.10
N ALA A 178 4.88 12.08 15.19
CA ALA A 178 5.75 11.01 15.67
C ALA A 178 6.83 11.53 16.61
N PHE A 179 7.25 10.67 17.54
CA PHE A 179 8.38 10.92 18.44
C PHE A 179 9.47 9.88 18.19
N ASP A 180 10.70 10.35 18.03
CA ASP A 180 11.89 9.50 17.88
C ASP A 180 12.58 9.29 19.21
N GLY A 181 13.09 8.08 19.40
CA GLY A 181 13.47 7.62 20.72
C GLY A 181 12.24 7.53 21.61
N SER A 182 12.42 7.20 22.89
CA SER A 182 11.30 7.02 23.83
C SER A 182 11.78 6.91 25.28
N SER A 183 12.87 7.62 25.62
CA SER A 183 13.47 7.52 26.94
C SER A 183 12.64 8.21 28.03
N SER A 184 12.11 9.40 27.74
CA SER A 184 11.47 10.27 28.73
C SER A 184 10.09 9.78 29.14
N LEU A 185 9.93 9.38 30.40
CA LEU A 185 8.64 9.02 30.99
C LEU A 185 7.64 10.19 30.98
N ASP A 186 8.14 11.43 31.17
CA ASP A 186 7.30 12.63 31.13
C ASP A 186 6.74 12.87 29.72
N ALA A 187 7.55 12.64 28.67
CA ALA A 187 7.08 12.78 27.30
C ALA A 187 5.98 11.76 26.96
N TRP A 188 6.12 10.51 27.41
CA TRP A 188 5.09 9.47 27.28
C TRP A 188 3.79 9.91 27.95
N LYS A 189 3.84 10.27 29.23
CA LYS A 189 2.65 10.67 30.00
C LYS A 189 1.97 11.90 29.38
N ARG A 190 2.74 12.94 29.05
CA ARG A 190 2.18 14.19 28.49
C ARG A 190 1.53 13.96 27.13
N SER A 191 2.19 13.24 26.22
CA SER A 191 1.66 12.98 24.88
C SER A 191 0.40 12.11 24.93
N ARG A 192 0.38 11.04 25.73
CA ARG A 192 -0.79 10.18 25.90
C ARG A 192 -1.96 10.92 26.55
N ASN A 193 -1.72 11.65 27.65
CA ASN A 193 -2.76 12.43 28.32
C ASN A 193 -3.37 13.46 27.36
N PHE A 194 -2.54 14.14 26.56
CA PHE A 194 -3.03 15.08 25.55
C PHE A 194 -3.92 14.40 24.50
N ALA A 195 -3.55 13.22 24.00
CA ALA A 195 -4.38 12.47 23.06
C ALA A 195 -5.73 12.06 23.68
N GLN A 196 -5.74 11.60 24.93
CA GLN A 196 -6.97 11.28 25.65
C GLN A 196 -7.86 12.53 25.86
N GLU A 197 -7.26 13.69 26.14
CA GLU A 197 -8.00 14.96 26.24
C GLU A 197 -8.61 15.37 24.90
N MET A 198 -7.90 15.15 23.79
CA MET A 198 -8.43 15.40 22.44
C MET A 198 -9.58 14.44 22.11
N GLU A 199 -9.47 13.18 22.50
CA GLU A 199 -10.52 12.18 22.31
C GLU A 199 -11.80 12.52 23.06
N LYS A 200 -11.68 13.02 24.31
CA LYS A 200 -12.83 13.58 25.06
C LYS A 200 -13.53 14.75 24.35
N LYS A 201 -12.83 15.43 23.44
CA LYS A 201 -13.36 16.51 22.59
C LYS A 201 -13.83 16.01 21.22
N GLY A 202 -13.88 14.70 21.00
CA GLY A 202 -14.27 14.09 19.73
C GLY A 202 -13.19 14.15 18.65
N ILE A 203 -11.94 14.49 19.00
CA ILE A 203 -10.81 14.55 18.08
C ILE A 203 -10.02 13.25 18.22
N ASN A 204 -10.06 12.40 17.18
CA ASN A 204 -9.27 11.18 17.11
C ASN A 204 -7.81 11.50 16.77
N LEU A 205 -7.04 11.88 17.80
CA LEU A 205 -5.61 12.13 17.72
C LEU A 205 -4.84 10.88 18.14
N ARG A 206 -3.90 10.44 17.30
CA ARG A 206 -2.96 9.35 17.61
C ARG A 206 -1.53 9.79 17.27
N PHE A 207 -0.57 9.09 17.86
CA PHE A 207 0.87 9.34 17.74
C PHE A 207 1.57 8.06 17.30
N THR A 208 2.68 8.19 16.60
CA THR A 208 3.63 7.09 16.34
C THR A 208 4.87 7.27 17.20
N TYR A 209 5.22 6.26 18.00
CA TYR A 209 6.43 6.27 18.82
C TYR A 209 7.49 5.36 18.21
N PHE A 210 8.53 5.94 17.61
CA PHE A 210 9.68 5.17 17.12
C PHE A 210 10.65 4.90 18.27
N VAL A 211 10.54 3.71 18.86
CA VAL A 211 11.29 3.34 20.06
C VAL A 211 12.72 2.90 19.73
N SER A 212 13.70 3.35 20.52
CA SER A 212 15.06 2.80 20.49
C SER A 212 15.23 1.74 21.57
N ALA A 213 15.60 0.52 21.19
CA ALA A 213 15.59 -0.63 22.10
C ALA A 213 16.59 -0.53 23.26
N VAL A 214 17.65 0.30 23.14
CA VAL A 214 18.61 0.55 24.23
C VAL A 214 17.96 1.17 25.47
N TYR A 215 16.84 1.87 25.32
CA TYR A 215 16.09 2.40 26.46
C TYR A 215 15.29 1.33 27.22
N PHE A 216 15.27 0.09 26.74
CA PHE A 216 14.61 -1.04 27.41
C PHE A 216 15.64 -2.07 27.91
N LEU A 217 16.91 -1.68 27.96
CA LEU A 217 18.00 -2.48 28.47
C LEU A 217 18.70 -1.73 29.61
N SER A 218 18.82 -2.37 30.77
CA SER A 218 19.53 -1.81 31.91
C SER A 218 21.03 -1.71 31.61
N LYS A 219 21.69 -0.71 32.23
CA LYS A 219 23.08 -0.38 31.93
C LYS A 219 24.05 -1.53 32.25
N ASP A 220 23.77 -2.36 33.25
CA ASP A 220 24.58 -3.55 33.59
C ASP A 220 24.49 -4.63 32.50
N LYS A 221 23.38 -4.68 31.75
CA LYS A 221 23.16 -5.63 30.64
C LYS A 221 23.69 -5.12 29.30
N ARG A 222 24.23 -3.89 29.23
CA ARG A 222 24.70 -3.28 27.97
C ARG A 222 25.64 -4.18 27.15
N LYS A 223 26.47 -4.98 27.81
CA LYS A 223 27.42 -5.89 27.14
C LYS A 223 26.73 -7.01 26.35
N LEU A 224 25.42 -7.21 26.48
CA LEU A 224 24.65 -8.10 25.61
C LEU A 224 24.58 -7.57 24.17
N TYR A 225 24.71 -6.26 23.97
CA TYR A 225 24.66 -5.64 22.65
C TYR A 225 26.03 -5.58 22.00
N ASP A 226 26.24 -6.36 20.94
CA ASP A 226 27.40 -6.24 20.07
C ASP A 226 27.01 -5.56 18.75
N ALA A 227 27.10 -4.23 18.76
CA ALA A 227 26.60 -3.36 17.70
C ALA A 227 27.20 -3.69 16.31
N PRO A 228 26.41 -3.61 15.22
CA PRO A 228 26.90 -3.86 13.86
C PRO A 228 27.95 -2.84 13.38
N GLY A 229 28.59 -3.12 12.24
CA GLY A 229 29.51 -2.17 11.59
C GLY A 229 30.72 -1.75 12.42
N GLY A 230 31.21 -2.62 13.33
CA GLY A 230 32.40 -2.36 14.13
C GLY A 230 32.25 -1.28 15.20
N LYS A 231 31.01 -0.91 15.58
CA LYS A 231 30.74 0.13 16.59
C LYS A 231 31.17 -0.26 18.00
N GLY A 232 31.36 -1.56 18.26
CA GLY A 232 31.91 -2.10 19.50
C GLY A 232 30.84 -2.54 20.51
N LYS A 233 31.20 -3.52 21.34
CA LYS A 233 30.30 -4.16 22.30
C LYS A 233 29.93 -3.26 23.47
N GLY A 234 28.65 -3.22 23.81
CA GLY A 234 28.10 -2.44 24.91
C GLY A 234 28.13 -0.93 24.72
N ARG A 235 28.11 -0.48 23.46
CA ARG A 235 28.04 0.94 23.07
C ARG A 235 26.65 1.33 22.57
N SER A 236 26.30 2.59 22.81
CA SER A 236 25.14 3.29 22.25
C SER A 236 25.50 4.78 22.16
N ASP A 237 25.00 5.47 21.13
CA ASP A 237 25.17 6.92 20.98
C ASP A 237 24.18 7.74 21.82
N ILE A 238 23.17 7.08 22.40
CA ILE A 238 22.07 7.71 23.16
C ILE A 238 21.92 7.17 24.59
N GLY A 239 22.90 6.41 25.08
CA GLY A 239 22.88 5.85 26.43
C GLY A 239 22.04 4.58 26.56
N TRP A 240 21.41 4.39 27.73
CA TRP A 240 20.76 3.14 28.14
C TRP A 240 19.49 3.41 28.95
N GLY A 241 18.71 2.37 29.25
CA GLY A 241 17.38 2.47 29.86
C GLY A 241 17.30 3.00 31.29
N GLY A 242 18.42 3.18 31.98
CA GLY A 242 18.46 3.63 33.38
C GLY A 242 18.38 2.46 34.36
N THR A 243 17.62 2.67 35.45
CA THR A 243 17.34 1.66 36.47
C THR A 243 16.31 0.63 35.99
N ALA A 244 16.14 -0.47 36.72
CA ALA A 244 15.11 -1.46 36.39
C ALA A 244 13.71 -0.87 36.55
N GLU A 245 13.54 0.03 37.53
CA GLU A 245 12.31 0.77 37.80
C GLU A 245 11.96 1.72 36.65
N ASP A 246 12.95 2.48 36.12
CA ASP A 246 12.75 3.34 34.96
C ASP A 246 12.27 2.54 33.73
N ILE A 247 12.87 1.36 33.52
CA ILE A 247 12.53 0.47 32.41
C ILE A 247 11.14 -0.11 32.60
N ALA A 248 10.77 -0.55 33.81
CA ALA A 248 9.45 -1.07 34.12
C ALA A 248 8.36 -0.03 33.84
N LEU A 249 8.54 1.20 34.32
CA LEU A 249 7.63 2.32 34.05
C LEU A 249 7.54 2.61 32.54
N ARG A 250 8.65 2.53 31.81
CA ARG A 250 8.66 2.79 30.36
C ARG A 250 7.93 1.68 29.59
N LEU A 251 8.08 0.42 29.99
CA LEU A 251 7.36 -0.71 29.40
C LEU A 251 5.85 -0.61 29.66
N GLU A 252 5.45 -0.16 30.85
CA GLU A 252 4.06 0.17 31.15
C GLU A 252 3.52 1.24 30.20
N GLN A 253 4.27 2.33 29.99
CA GLN A 253 3.87 3.39 29.04
C GLN A 253 3.70 2.86 27.62
N VAL A 254 4.59 1.97 27.16
CA VAL A 254 4.48 1.34 25.83
C VAL A 254 3.19 0.53 25.71
N ASN A 255 2.88 -0.31 26.70
CA ASN A 255 1.66 -1.12 26.68
C ASN A 255 0.41 -0.26 26.65
N LEU A 256 0.37 0.77 27.50
CA LEU A 256 -0.76 1.68 27.57
C LEU A 256 -0.93 2.48 26.26
N ALA A 257 0.16 3.00 25.68
CA ALA A 257 0.07 3.72 24.40
C ALA A 257 -0.48 2.82 23.29
N TYR A 258 -0.03 1.58 23.22
CA TYR A 258 -0.55 0.62 22.25
C TYR A 258 -2.05 0.35 22.47
N GLN A 259 -2.49 0.12 23.71
CA GLN A 259 -3.89 -0.11 24.05
C GLN A 259 -4.80 1.09 23.77
N GLU A 260 -4.25 2.31 23.84
CA GLU A 260 -4.93 3.56 23.45
C GLU A 260 -5.00 3.77 21.93
N GLY A 261 -4.40 2.87 21.16
CA GLY A 261 -4.40 2.90 19.69
C GLY A 261 -3.31 3.80 19.09
N HIS A 262 -2.29 4.17 19.87
CA HIS A 262 -1.07 4.74 19.31
C HIS A 262 -0.26 3.67 18.60
N GLU A 263 0.55 4.08 17.62
CA GLU A 263 1.44 3.18 16.92
C GLU A 263 2.80 3.10 17.62
N ILE A 264 3.35 1.89 17.70
CA ILE A 264 4.74 1.66 18.13
C ILE A 264 5.56 1.25 16.90
N GLY A 265 6.57 2.03 16.56
CA GLY A 265 7.50 1.80 15.47
C GLY A 265 8.91 1.50 15.97
N SER A 266 9.78 1.01 15.09
CA SER A 266 11.18 0.77 15.43
C SER A 266 12.08 1.96 15.08
N HIS A 267 12.94 2.35 16.01
CA HIS A 267 14.06 3.28 15.82
C HIS A 267 15.42 2.59 16.04
N ALA A 268 15.50 1.31 15.68
CA ALA A 268 16.68 0.46 15.86
C ALA A 268 17.16 0.41 17.33
N VAL A 269 18.44 0.12 17.56
CA VAL A 269 18.99 -0.15 18.89
C VAL A 269 19.91 0.97 19.31
N GLY A 270 21.12 1.02 18.76
CA GLY A 270 22.22 1.83 19.30
C GLY A 270 22.20 3.31 18.91
N HIS A 271 21.26 3.72 18.05
CA HIS A 271 21.19 5.04 17.42
C HIS A 271 22.46 5.42 16.63
N PHE A 272 23.05 4.43 15.94
CA PHE A 272 24.24 4.63 15.12
C PHE A 272 23.90 5.05 13.69
N ASP A 273 24.83 5.76 13.05
CA ASP A 273 24.82 5.96 11.60
C ASP A 273 25.00 4.62 10.86
N GLY A 274 23.90 4.16 10.23
CA GLY A 274 23.83 2.94 9.42
C GLY A 274 23.96 3.16 7.91
N SER A 275 24.38 4.35 7.45
CA SER A 275 24.51 4.66 6.02
C SER A 275 25.47 3.74 5.25
N LYS A 276 26.47 3.20 5.95
CA LYS A 276 27.46 2.25 5.41
C LYS A 276 27.18 0.80 5.74
N TRP A 277 26.07 0.50 6.44
CA TRP A 277 25.75 -0.85 6.87
C TRP A 277 25.29 -1.73 5.71
N SER A 278 25.79 -2.97 5.71
CA SER A 278 25.31 -4.02 4.82
C SER A 278 23.94 -4.53 5.24
N GLU A 279 23.30 -5.35 4.40
CA GLU A 279 22.08 -6.08 4.77
C GLU A 279 22.30 -6.97 6.02
N LYS A 280 23.50 -7.55 6.17
CA LYS A 280 23.88 -8.37 7.32
C LYS A 280 23.96 -7.54 8.60
N ASP A 281 24.52 -6.34 8.52
CA ASP A 281 24.61 -5.40 9.64
C ASP A 281 23.21 -4.96 10.10
N TRP A 282 22.36 -4.52 9.17
CA TRP A 282 20.96 -4.19 9.48
C TRP A 282 20.21 -5.40 10.05
N SER A 283 20.38 -6.59 9.47
CA SER A 283 19.76 -7.82 10.00
C SER A 283 20.17 -8.09 11.45
N LYS A 284 21.43 -7.82 11.81
CA LYS A 284 21.93 -7.94 13.18
C LYS A 284 21.31 -6.87 14.09
N GLU A 285 21.19 -5.63 13.63
CA GLU A 285 20.52 -4.55 14.38
C GLU A 285 19.07 -4.90 14.71
N PHE A 286 18.29 -5.33 13.72
CA PHE A 286 16.88 -5.67 13.92
C PHE A 286 16.69 -6.90 14.83
N LYS A 287 17.61 -7.88 14.78
CA LYS A 287 17.59 -9.00 15.74
C LYS A 287 17.79 -8.52 17.18
N TYR A 288 18.70 -7.58 17.40
CA TYR A 288 18.86 -6.99 18.74
C TYR A 288 17.66 -6.15 19.14
N PHE A 289 17.06 -5.42 18.21
CA PHE A 289 15.82 -4.68 18.47
C PHE A 289 14.74 -5.63 18.99
N GLU A 290 14.50 -6.73 18.28
CA GLU A 290 13.51 -7.72 18.69
C GLU A 290 13.85 -8.36 20.03
N GLN A 291 15.11 -8.78 20.21
CA GLN A 291 15.59 -9.37 21.46
C GLN A 291 15.41 -8.43 22.65
N PHE A 292 15.82 -7.17 22.53
CA PHE A 292 15.83 -6.25 23.65
C PHE A 292 14.47 -5.63 23.93
N PHE A 293 13.69 -5.32 22.90
CA PHE A 293 12.38 -4.70 23.10
C PHE A 293 11.33 -5.71 23.57
N PHE A 294 11.17 -6.84 22.85
CA PHE A 294 10.20 -7.86 23.24
C PHE A 294 10.69 -8.73 24.40
N GLY A 295 12.01 -8.89 24.55
CA GLY A 295 12.61 -9.59 25.69
C GLY A 295 12.86 -8.71 26.92
N ALA A 296 12.48 -7.43 26.90
CA ALA A 296 12.87 -6.46 27.93
C ALA A 296 12.53 -6.91 29.35
N HIS A 297 11.29 -7.38 29.58
CA HIS A 297 10.87 -7.84 30.91
C HIS A 297 11.78 -8.94 31.45
N LYS A 298 12.02 -9.99 30.64
CA LYS A 298 12.90 -11.11 31.01
C LYS A 298 14.35 -10.68 31.22
N ILE A 299 14.91 -9.86 30.32
CA ILE A 299 16.32 -9.47 30.36
C ILE A 299 16.63 -8.64 31.62
N ASN A 300 15.67 -7.81 32.04
CA ASN A 300 15.81 -6.94 33.19
C ASN A 300 15.26 -7.55 34.50
N ASN A 301 14.84 -8.82 34.51
CA ASN A 301 14.21 -9.51 35.64
C ASN A 301 12.94 -8.78 36.17
N LEU A 302 12.13 -8.24 35.27
CA LEU A 302 10.88 -7.55 35.57
C LEU A 302 9.68 -8.47 35.32
N PRO A 303 8.59 -8.35 36.11
CA PRO A 303 7.36 -9.09 35.86
C PRO A 303 6.61 -8.53 34.63
N GLY A 304 5.83 -9.39 33.96
CA GLY A 304 4.95 -8.98 32.86
C GLY A 304 5.54 -9.21 31.46
N SER A 305 4.86 -8.66 30.45
CA SER A 305 5.24 -8.74 29.04
C SER A 305 4.67 -7.54 28.27
N LEU A 306 5.11 -7.35 27.03
CA LEU A 306 4.37 -6.49 26.12
C LEU A 306 3.02 -7.13 25.80
N VAL A 307 1.98 -6.30 25.60
CA VAL A 307 0.61 -6.75 25.29
C VAL A 307 0.38 -6.97 23.79
N PHE A 308 1.45 -6.91 23.00
CA PHE A 308 1.48 -7.12 21.56
C PHE A 308 2.78 -7.82 21.16
N ASP A 309 2.77 -8.43 19.98
CA ASP A 309 3.94 -9.11 19.43
C ASP A 309 4.61 -8.30 18.31
N ARG A 310 5.64 -8.89 17.70
CA ARG A 310 6.43 -8.27 16.64
C ARG A 310 5.60 -7.83 15.43
N THR A 311 4.47 -8.47 15.14
CA THR A 311 3.63 -8.15 13.98
C THR A 311 2.99 -6.77 14.09
N ALA A 312 2.86 -6.22 15.30
CA ALA A 312 2.36 -4.86 15.52
C ALA A 312 3.36 -3.75 15.12
N ILE A 313 4.65 -4.07 14.94
CA ILE A 313 5.68 -3.10 14.57
C ILE A 313 5.76 -3.00 13.04
N GLU A 314 4.96 -2.11 12.48
CA GLU A 314 4.81 -1.93 11.02
C GLU A 314 5.70 -0.81 10.45
N GLY A 315 6.04 0.17 11.28
CA GLY A 315 6.81 1.36 10.90
C GLY A 315 8.27 1.34 11.34
N PHE A 316 9.15 1.93 10.53
CA PHE A 316 10.54 2.15 10.87
C PHE A 316 11.00 3.59 10.57
N ARG A 317 11.87 4.11 11.44
CA ARG A 317 12.71 5.28 11.15
C ARG A 317 14.15 4.97 11.51
N ALA A 318 15.07 5.20 10.60
CA ALA A 318 16.50 5.04 10.80
C ALA A 318 17.03 6.17 11.70
N PRO A 319 17.85 5.84 12.71
CA PRO A 319 18.64 6.83 13.43
C PRO A 319 19.41 7.73 12.45
N LEU A 320 19.44 9.03 12.75
CA LEU A 320 20.11 10.05 11.93
C LEU A 320 19.63 10.11 10.47
N LEU A 321 18.46 9.52 10.16
CA LEU A 321 17.94 9.35 8.80
C LEU A 321 18.91 8.58 7.89
N ALA A 322 19.82 7.81 8.48
CA ALA A 322 20.92 7.13 7.82
C ALA A 322 20.45 5.81 7.19
N ARG A 323 20.36 5.81 5.85
CA ARG A 323 19.81 4.70 5.07
C ARG A 323 20.90 4.07 4.20
N SER A 324 20.78 2.77 3.94
CA SER A 324 21.60 2.06 2.96
C SER A 324 20.72 1.11 2.12
N PRO A 325 21.16 0.63 0.94
CA PRO A 325 20.38 -0.34 0.16
C PRO A 325 20.05 -1.62 0.94
N GLY A 326 20.92 -2.03 1.86
CA GLY A 326 20.71 -3.19 2.71
C GLY A 326 19.52 -3.04 3.66
N LEU A 327 19.23 -1.82 4.13
CA LEU A 327 18.12 -1.54 5.04
C LEU A 327 16.78 -2.01 4.45
N TYR A 328 16.45 -1.59 3.22
CA TYR A 328 15.14 -1.86 2.64
C TYR A 328 14.89 -3.35 2.37
N LYS A 329 15.96 -4.12 2.09
CA LYS A 329 15.85 -5.58 1.99
C LYS A 329 15.45 -6.20 3.33
N VAL A 330 16.07 -5.74 4.44
CA VAL A 330 15.75 -6.22 5.78
C VAL A 330 14.34 -5.79 6.20
N LEU A 331 13.95 -4.54 5.93
CA LEU A 331 12.60 -4.06 6.21
C LEU A 331 11.54 -4.93 5.52
N ALA A 332 11.71 -5.19 4.22
CA ALA A 332 10.78 -6.01 3.46
C ALA A 332 10.74 -7.46 3.96
N LYS A 333 11.91 -8.05 4.24
CA LYS A 333 12.03 -9.42 4.78
C LYS A 333 11.38 -9.56 6.15
N ASN A 334 11.46 -8.53 6.99
CA ASN A 334 10.93 -8.54 8.35
C ASN A 334 9.50 -7.97 8.45
N GLY A 335 8.79 -7.84 7.32
CA GLY A 335 7.37 -7.47 7.30
C GLY A 335 7.06 -6.03 7.68
N PHE A 336 8.04 -5.12 7.69
CA PHE A 336 7.75 -3.69 7.84
C PHE A 336 6.91 -3.22 6.65
N ARG A 337 5.94 -2.35 6.91
CA ARG A 337 5.07 -1.79 5.88
C ARG A 337 5.61 -0.49 5.33
N TYR A 338 6.27 0.31 6.18
CA TYR A 338 6.73 1.62 5.78
C TYR A 338 8.02 2.08 6.47
N ASP A 339 8.71 3.02 5.81
CA ASP A 339 9.89 3.75 6.25
C ASP A 339 9.61 5.25 6.22
N THR A 340 10.10 5.98 7.22
CA THR A 340 10.00 7.45 7.30
C THR A 340 11.35 8.12 7.52
N SER A 341 12.38 7.56 6.89
CA SER A 341 13.77 7.99 7.06
C SER A 341 14.25 8.91 5.93
N LYS A 342 13.54 8.98 4.81
CA LYS A 342 13.87 9.86 3.69
C LYS A 342 13.40 11.28 3.99
N VAL A 343 14.13 12.28 3.49
CA VAL A 343 13.66 13.67 3.42
C VAL A 343 13.25 13.98 1.97
N ALA A 344 12.13 14.68 1.80
CA ALA A 344 11.63 15.12 0.49
C ALA A 344 10.89 16.44 0.62
N LEU A 345 10.52 17.06 -0.50
CA LEU A 345 9.66 18.25 -0.48
C LEU A 345 8.26 17.93 0.04
N SER A 346 7.58 18.92 0.61
CA SER A 346 6.22 18.80 1.16
C SER A 346 5.14 18.36 0.16
N ASN A 347 5.41 18.45 -1.15
CA ASN A 347 4.52 17.96 -2.20
C ASN A 347 4.77 16.49 -2.60
N TYR A 348 5.72 15.80 -1.93
CA TYR A 348 5.96 14.39 -2.14
C TYR A 348 4.87 13.56 -1.48
N TRP A 349 4.12 12.81 -2.29
CA TRP A 349 3.16 11.84 -1.78
C TRP A 349 3.83 10.49 -1.49
N PRO A 350 3.47 9.82 -0.38
CA PRO A 350 3.97 8.49 -0.07
C PRO A 350 3.80 7.52 -1.23
N ARG A 351 4.83 6.71 -1.49
CA ARG A 351 4.81 5.71 -2.56
C ARG A 351 5.63 4.49 -2.16
N LYS A 352 5.31 3.35 -2.76
CA LYS A 352 6.00 2.09 -2.51
C LYS A 352 7.30 2.03 -3.32
N GLU A 353 8.44 1.89 -2.65
CA GLU A 353 9.78 1.73 -3.22
C GLU A 353 10.40 0.47 -2.60
N ASN A 354 10.92 -0.46 -3.42
CA ASN A 354 11.55 -1.71 -2.93
C ASN A 354 10.67 -2.55 -1.98
N GLY A 355 9.35 -2.54 -2.20
CA GLY A 355 8.40 -3.30 -1.36
C GLY A 355 7.96 -2.58 -0.08
N ILE A 356 8.52 -1.41 0.23
CA ILE A 356 8.24 -0.62 1.44
C ILE A 356 7.58 0.70 1.06
N TRP A 357 6.54 1.13 1.78
CA TRP A 357 6.01 2.47 1.63
C TRP A 357 6.98 3.50 2.20
N ASN A 358 7.40 4.46 1.39
CA ASN A 358 8.21 5.57 1.86
C ASN A 358 7.32 6.77 2.20
N PHE A 359 7.36 7.21 3.46
CA PHE A 359 6.71 8.41 4.00
C PHE A 359 7.80 9.42 4.40
N PRO A 360 8.30 10.24 3.46
CA PRO A 360 9.41 11.11 3.77
C PRO A 360 9.01 12.23 4.73
N LEU A 361 9.99 12.69 5.50
CA LEU A 361 9.92 13.95 6.24
C LEU A 361 10.00 15.11 5.24
N ALA A 362 9.07 16.06 5.39
CA ALA A 362 8.95 17.24 4.54
C ALA A 362 9.99 18.32 4.84
#